data_AF-A0A4S2S8I6-F1
#
_entry.id   AF-A0A4S2S8I6-F1
#
_cell.length_a   1.000
_cell.length_b   1.000
_cell.length_c   1.000
_cell.angle_alpha   90.00
_cell.angle_beta   90.00
_cell.angle_gamma   90.00
#
_symmetry.space_group_name_H-M   'P 1'
#
loop_
_entity.id
_entity.type
_entity.pdbx_description
1 polymer ?
#
loop_
_entity_poly.entity_id
_entity_poly.type
_entity_poly.pdbx_seq_one_letter_code
_entity_poly.pdbx_strand_id
1 'polypeptide(L)'
;MRNRPAGSPAPDPAAPRPDSGRESSPLGRGLPNLHRHAAAETKEPPLMPARPATAASHPTPAQVKIAGKLAQGMSTAKAAAELGLSEGTVAIQMSHGNRRAGVRHRHALVHACYVTEQLARPEPTAPPPGGVDDTETKILWSLALDGTYAEIAQHCGLSRDAMKKRIRALRARWGAEHDPHLIALGWMFGVLDASHGTGSHQVT
;
A
#
# COMPACT_ATOMS: atom_id res chain seq x y z
N MET A 1 23.54 14.29 -57.43
CA MET A 1 22.06 14.13 -57.49
C MET A 1 21.62 13.62 -56.12
N ARG A 2 21.34 14.51 -55.14
CA ARG A 2 20.03 15.11 -54.80
C ARG A 2 18.88 14.09 -54.69
N ASN A 3 18.50 13.70 -53.48
CA ASN A 3 17.20 14.07 -52.90
C ASN A 3 17.03 13.60 -51.44
N ARG A 4 16.94 14.58 -50.52
CA ARG A 4 16.27 14.47 -49.21
C ARG A 4 14.78 14.79 -49.42
N PRO A 5 13.85 14.06 -48.81
CA PRO A 5 12.51 14.60 -48.58
C PRO A 5 12.45 15.33 -47.24
N ALA A 6 11.82 16.50 -47.30
CA ALA A 6 11.51 17.40 -46.21
C ALA A 6 10.34 16.87 -45.37
N GLY A 7 10.45 16.95 -44.05
CA GLY A 7 9.35 16.79 -43.10
C GLY A 7 9.37 17.96 -42.12
N SER A 8 8.45 18.90 -42.32
CA SER A 8 8.00 19.89 -41.32
C SER A 8 6.72 19.37 -40.65
N PRO A 9 6.17 20.01 -39.58
CA PRO A 9 6.73 21.03 -38.69
C PRO A 9 6.61 20.67 -37.19
N ALA A 10 7.36 21.37 -36.34
CA ALA A 10 7.14 21.39 -34.89
C ALA A 10 6.04 22.40 -34.53
N PRO A 11 5.14 22.11 -33.58
CA PRO A 11 4.17 23.08 -33.10
C PRO A 11 4.78 24.09 -32.09
N ASP A 12 4.42 25.35 -32.27
CA ASP A 12 4.73 26.48 -31.39
C ASP A 12 4.19 26.28 -29.95
N PRO A 13 4.96 26.67 -28.92
CA PRO A 13 4.46 26.72 -27.55
C PRO A 13 3.55 27.94 -27.33
N ALA A 14 2.30 27.65 -27.00
CA ALA A 14 1.30 28.62 -26.60
C ALA A 14 1.69 29.40 -25.33
N ALA A 15 1.39 30.70 -25.36
CA ALA A 15 1.62 31.68 -24.31
C ALA A 15 0.90 31.37 -22.97
N PRO A 16 1.48 31.73 -21.81
CA PRO A 16 0.76 31.77 -20.55
C PRO A 16 -0.11 33.05 -20.41
N ARG A 17 -1.35 32.84 -19.97
CA ARG A 17 -2.33 33.86 -19.56
C ARG A 17 -2.24 34.15 -18.05
N PRO A 18 -2.83 35.26 -17.56
CA PRO A 18 -2.36 36.01 -16.39
C PRO A 18 -2.79 35.40 -15.05
N ASP A 19 -1.88 35.44 -14.08
CA ASP A 19 -2.18 35.11 -12.68
C ASP A 19 -2.89 36.29 -12.01
N SER A 20 -3.93 35.91 -11.28
CA SER A 20 -4.94 36.77 -10.69
C SER A 20 -4.52 37.18 -9.29
N GLY A 21 -4.85 38.42 -8.95
CA GLY A 21 -4.54 39.01 -7.66
C GLY A 21 -5.00 38.18 -6.47
N ARG A 22 -4.15 38.14 -5.45
CA ARG A 22 -4.53 37.75 -4.10
C ARG A 22 -3.86 38.70 -3.11
N GLU A 23 -4.47 39.87 -2.98
CA GLU A 23 -4.23 40.76 -1.85
C GLU A 23 -4.98 40.27 -0.60
N SER A 24 -4.42 40.66 0.55
CA SER A 24 -5.08 40.87 1.84
C SER A 24 -5.35 39.65 2.73
N SER A 25 -4.46 39.42 3.69
CA SER A 25 -4.73 39.74 5.11
C SER A 25 -3.64 39.17 6.04
N PRO A 26 -3.02 40.01 6.88
CA PRO A 26 -2.59 39.55 8.19
C PRO A 26 -3.13 40.43 9.34
N LEU A 27 -3.82 39.75 10.25
CA LEU A 27 -3.64 39.82 11.71
C LEU A 27 -3.89 41.18 12.38
N GLY A 28 -5.17 41.44 12.66
CA GLY A 28 -5.58 42.33 13.75
C GLY A 28 -5.21 41.72 15.10
N ARG A 29 -4.15 42.25 15.73
CA ARG A 29 -3.87 42.11 17.16
C ARG A 29 -4.72 43.12 17.92
N GLY A 30 -5.38 42.68 18.98
CA GLY A 30 -5.88 43.58 20.00
C GLY A 30 -6.84 42.90 20.93
N LEU A 31 -6.40 42.61 22.16
CA LEU A 31 -7.15 42.82 23.40
C LEU A 31 -6.17 42.78 24.58
N PRO A 32 -6.17 43.80 25.47
CA PRO A 32 -5.43 43.80 26.73
C PRO A 32 -6.32 43.57 27.97
N ASN A 33 -5.63 43.47 29.11
CA ASN A 33 -6.03 43.54 30.53
C ASN A 33 -6.53 42.25 31.21
N LEU A 34 -5.82 41.69 32.21
CA LEU A 34 -5.40 42.14 33.57
C LEU A 34 -6.48 41.95 34.66
N HIS A 35 -6.10 41.12 35.65
CA HIS A 35 -6.58 41.01 37.04
C HIS A 35 -8.01 40.45 37.21
N ARG A 36 -8.31 39.54 38.15
CA ARG A 36 -7.84 39.36 39.53
C ARG A 36 -8.53 38.12 40.16
N HIS A 37 -7.85 37.45 41.10
CA HIS A 37 -8.39 36.63 42.24
C HIS A 37 -9.33 35.44 41.93
N ALA A 38 -9.43 34.34 42.69
CA ALA A 38 -8.73 33.73 43.81
C ALA A 38 -9.33 32.31 43.97
N ALA A 39 -8.56 31.40 44.58
CA ALA A 39 -8.98 30.25 45.40
C ALA A 39 -9.89 29.13 44.84
N ALA A 40 -9.39 27.90 45.07
CA ALA A 40 -10.12 26.67 45.36
C ALA A 40 -10.97 26.03 44.24
N GLU A 41 -10.43 24.96 43.64
CA GLU A 41 -10.91 23.58 43.85
C GLU A 41 -10.14 22.66 42.91
N THR A 42 -9.35 21.76 43.49
CA THR A 42 -8.72 20.64 42.79
C THR A 42 -9.81 19.65 42.41
N LYS A 43 -10.57 19.96 41.36
CA LYS A 43 -11.52 19.04 40.75
C LYS A 43 -10.71 18.10 39.88
N GLU A 44 -10.43 16.91 40.40
CA GLU A 44 -9.79 15.85 39.63
C GLU A 44 -10.53 15.68 38.30
N PRO A 45 -9.81 15.71 37.16
CA PRO A 45 -10.44 15.48 35.87
C PRO A 45 -11.06 14.08 35.89
N PRO A 46 -12.31 13.91 35.43
CA PRO A 46 -12.89 12.59 35.32
C PRO A 46 -11.96 11.75 34.46
N LEU A 47 -11.49 10.64 35.04
CA LEU A 47 -10.81 9.55 34.35
C LEU A 47 -11.68 9.18 33.16
N MET A 48 -11.40 9.78 32.00
CA MET A 48 -11.93 9.26 30.75
C MET A 48 -11.41 7.82 30.69
N PRO A 49 -12.29 6.81 30.53
CA PRO A 49 -11.80 5.47 30.29
C PRO A 49 -10.86 5.58 29.10
N ALA A 50 -9.60 5.16 29.31
CA ALA A 50 -8.63 5.08 28.24
C ALA A 50 -9.33 4.43 27.06
N ARG A 51 -9.43 5.17 25.95
CA ARG A 51 -9.99 4.68 24.70
C ARG A 51 -9.33 3.31 24.49
N PRO A 52 -10.09 2.19 24.48
CA PRO A 52 -9.48 0.88 24.46
C PRO A 52 -8.48 0.88 23.31
N ALA A 53 -7.21 0.67 23.66
CA ALA A 53 -6.14 0.49 22.69
C ALA A 53 -6.69 -0.53 21.70
N THR A 54 -6.90 -0.08 20.46
CA THR A 54 -7.69 -0.81 19.49
C THR A 54 -6.97 -2.13 19.28
N ALA A 55 -7.46 -3.21 19.91
CA ALA A 55 -7.00 -4.55 19.64
C ALA A 55 -6.93 -4.66 18.12
N ALA A 56 -5.75 -4.95 17.58
CA ALA A 56 -5.50 -5.01 16.14
C ALA A 56 -6.58 -5.90 15.54
N SER A 57 -7.62 -5.26 15.04
CA SER A 57 -8.88 -5.93 14.74
C SER A 57 -8.71 -6.44 13.34
N HIS A 58 -8.81 -7.75 13.15
CA HIS A 58 -8.80 -8.38 11.83
C HIS A 58 -9.55 -7.53 10.78
N PRO A 59 -9.04 -7.48 9.54
CA PRO A 59 -9.75 -6.87 8.43
C PRO A 59 -11.23 -7.25 8.41
N THR A 60 -12.10 -6.29 8.11
CA THR A 60 -13.54 -6.56 8.04
C THR A 60 -13.85 -7.47 6.84
N PRO A 61 -15.00 -8.16 6.82
CA PRO A 61 -15.37 -9.00 5.68
C PRO A 61 -15.36 -8.25 4.33
N ALA A 62 -15.71 -6.96 4.31
CA ALA A 62 -15.62 -6.14 3.10
C ALA A 62 -14.17 -5.92 2.65
N GLN A 63 -13.24 -5.71 3.58
CA GLN A 63 -11.82 -5.53 3.29
C GLN A 63 -11.19 -6.83 2.80
N VAL A 64 -11.54 -7.95 3.43
CA VAL A 64 -11.14 -9.30 3.00
C VAL A 64 -11.65 -9.58 1.58
N LYS A 65 -12.91 -9.23 1.28
CA LYS A 65 -13.48 -9.41 -0.06
C LYS A 65 -12.71 -8.62 -1.12
N ILE A 66 -12.35 -7.37 -0.84
CA ILE A 66 -11.51 -6.55 -1.73
C ILE A 66 -10.12 -7.17 -1.88
N ALA A 67 -9.47 -7.57 -0.78
CA ALA A 67 -8.17 -8.21 -0.80
C ALA A 67 -8.18 -9.49 -1.65
N GLY A 68 -9.25 -10.29 -1.56
CA GLY A 68 -9.46 -11.47 -2.40
C GLY A 68 -9.57 -11.14 -3.90
N LYS A 69 -10.25 -10.05 -4.28
CA LYS A 69 -10.32 -9.63 -5.69
C LYS A 69 -8.95 -9.20 -6.22
N LEU A 70 -8.15 -8.53 -5.40
CA LEU A 70 -6.78 -8.18 -5.76
C LEU A 70 -5.89 -9.42 -5.85
N ALA A 71 -6.04 -10.38 -4.94
CA ALA A 71 -5.34 -11.66 -4.99
C ALA A 71 -5.63 -12.44 -6.29
N GLN A 72 -6.84 -12.29 -6.84
CA GLN A 72 -7.25 -12.84 -8.14
C GLN A 72 -6.74 -12.04 -9.36
N GLY A 73 -5.86 -11.05 -9.16
CA GLY A 73 -5.31 -10.24 -10.25
C GLY A 73 -6.18 -9.10 -10.74
N MET A 74 -7.35 -8.86 -10.12
CA MET A 74 -8.19 -7.74 -10.55
C MET A 74 -7.53 -6.39 -10.23
N SER A 75 -7.63 -5.45 -11.17
CA SER A 75 -7.26 -4.05 -10.89
C SER A 75 -8.23 -3.44 -9.88
N THR A 76 -7.82 -2.33 -9.25
CA THR A 76 -8.69 -1.57 -8.33
C THR A 76 -9.99 -1.14 -9.00
N ALA A 77 -9.91 -0.64 -10.24
CA ALA A 77 -11.08 -0.26 -11.04
C ALA A 77 -12.02 -1.45 -11.30
N LYS A 78 -11.49 -2.61 -11.71
CA LYS A 78 -12.28 -3.81 -11.97
C LYS A 78 -12.93 -4.34 -10.69
N ALA A 79 -12.17 -4.39 -9.59
CA ALA A 79 -12.70 -4.80 -8.29
C ALA A 79 -13.79 -3.83 -7.78
N ALA A 80 -13.62 -2.52 -7.99
CA ALA A 80 -14.62 -1.52 -7.64
C ALA A 80 -15.91 -1.73 -8.43
N ALA A 81 -15.81 -1.86 -9.76
CA ALA A 81 -16.95 -2.12 -10.64
C ALA A 81 -17.69 -3.42 -10.25
N GLU A 82 -16.96 -4.50 -10.00
CA GLU A 82 -17.56 -5.79 -9.63
C GLU A 82 -18.23 -5.77 -8.25
N LEU A 83 -17.73 -4.97 -7.31
CA LEU A 83 -18.30 -4.83 -5.98
C LEU A 83 -19.37 -3.74 -5.88
N GLY A 84 -19.67 -3.01 -6.97
CA GLY A 84 -20.59 -1.88 -6.95
C GLY A 84 -20.10 -0.71 -6.09
N LEU A 85 -18.78 -0.50 -6.04
CA LEU A 85 -18.12 0.53 -5.24
C LEU A 85 -17.41 1.55 -6.14
N SER A 86 -17.07 2.71 -5.57
CA SER A 86 -16.11 3.62 -6.20
C SER A 86 -14.67 3.16 -5.95
N GLU A 87 -13.75 3.51 -6.86
CA GLU A 87 -12.31 3.26 -6.66
C GLU A 87 -11.77 3.94 -5.40
N GLY A 88 -12.26 5.14 -5.08
CA GLY A 88 -11.90 5.84 -3.84
C GLY A 88 -12.35 5.08 -2.59
N THR A 89 -13.55 4.49 -2.61
CA THR A 89 -14.03 3.62 -1.53
C THR A 89 -13.13 2.41 -1.36
N VAL A 90 -12.74 1.76 -2.45
CA VAL A 90 -11.81 0.62 -2.41
C VAL A 90 -10.47 1.04 -1.79
N ALA A 91 -9.91 2.17 -2.21
CA ALA A 91 -8.64 2.68 -1.67
C ALA A 91 -8.71 2.94 -0.15
N ILE A 92 -9.78 3.59 0.32
CA ILE A 92 -9.99 3.85 1.76
C ILE A 92 -10.14 2.54 2.54
N GLN A 93 -10.94 1.59 2.02
CA GLN A 93 -11.12 0.29 2.68
C GLN A 93 -9.82 -0.48 2.78
N MET A 94 -9.00 -0.48 1.71
CA MET A 94 -7.68 -1.11 1.76
C MET A 94 -6.74 -0.42 2.75
N SER A 95 -6.75 0.91 2.84
CA SER A 95 -5.96 1.62 3.85
C SER A 95 -6.38 1.27 5.29
N HIS A 96 -7.69 1.19 5.54
CA HIS A 96 -8.22 0.76 6.84
C HIS A 96 -7.91 -0.71 7.13
N GLY A 97 -7.99 -1.58 6.11
CA GLY A 97 -7.63 -2.99 6.20
C GLY A 97 -6.14 -3.17 6.54
N ASN A 98 -5.27 -2.43 5.86
CA ASN A 98 -3.83 -2.40 6.13
C ASN A 98 -3.57 -2.04 7.61
N ARG A 99 -4.13 -0.92 8.09
CA ARG A 99 -4.00 -0.49 9.49
C ARG A 99 -4.50 -1.55 10.48
N ARG A 100 -5.62 -2.18 10.17
CA ARG A 100 -6.25 -3.24 10.97
C ARG A 100 -5.38 -4.50 11.08
N ALA A 101 -4.77 -4.90 9.97
CA ALA A 101 -3.84 -6.02 9.92
C ALA A 101 -2.42 -5.66 10.39
N GLY A 102 -2.16 -4.39 10.77
CA GLY A 102 -0.83 -3.95 11.21
C GLY A 102 0.21 -3.83 10.09
N VAL A 103 -0.21 -3.78 8.82
CA VAL A 103 0.68 -3.70 7.65
C VAL A 103 0.57 -2.34 6.95
N ARG A 104 1.60 -1.95 6.20
CA ARG A 104 1.65 -0.71 5.42
C ARG A 104 1.11 -0.90 4.01
N HIS A 105 1.31 -2.08 3.42
CA HIS A 105 1.08 -2.33 2.01
C HIS A 105 -0.02 -3.35 1.73
N ARG A 106 -0.75 -3.12 0.63
CA ARG A 106 -1.86 -3.99 0.19
C ARG A 106 -1.44 -5.42 -0.14
N HIS A 107 -0.19 -5.64 -0.57
CA HIS A 107 0.32 -6.97 -0.86
C HIS A 107 0.57 -7.77 0.43
N ALA A 108 1.05 -7.11 1.49
CA ALA A 108 1.20 -7.70 2.80
C ALA A 108 -0.16 -7.98 3.46
N LEU A 109 -1.18 -7.15 3.19
CA LEU A 109 -2.55 -7.43 3.63
C LEU A 109 -3.08 -8.75 3.04
N VAL A 110 -2.84 -9.02 1.75
CA VAL A 110 -3.23 -10.30 1.12
C VAL A 110 -2.55 -11.48 1.81
N HIS A 111 -1.24 -11.39 2.06
CA HIS A 111 -0.53 -12.41 2.83
C HIS A 111 -1.14 -12.61 4.22
N ALA A 112 -1.39 -11.51 4.94
CA ALA A 112 -1.99 -11.57 6.27
C ALA A 112 -3.37 -12.25 6.26
N CYS A 113 -4.19 -12.00 5.25
CA CYS A 113 -5.48 -12.66 5.09
C CYS A 113 -5.35 -14.18 4.83
N TYR A 114 -4.31 -14.66 4.13
CA TYR A 114 -4.07 -16.10 3.96
C TYR A 114 -3.52 -16.75 5.23
N VAL A 115 -2.60 -16.09 5.93
CA VAL A 115 -2.04 -16.58 7.20
C VAL A 115 -3.15 -16.74 8.23
N THR A 116 -4.02 -15.72 8.35
CA THR A 116 -5.14 -15.71 9.31
C THR A 116 -6.40 -16.42 8.80
N GLU A 117 -6.32 -17.13 7.67
CA GLU A 117 -7.42 -17.93 7.09
C GLU A 117 -8.70 -17.14 6.76
N GLN A 118 -8.59 -15.81 6.68
CA GLN A 118 -9.67 -14.94 6.22
C GLN A 118 -9.88 -15.06 4.70
N LEU A 119 -8.83 -15.40 3.96
CA LEU A 119 -8.92 -15.87 2.58
C LEU A 119 -8.62 -17.38 2.55
N ALA A 120 -9.37 -18.11 1.73
CA ALA A 120 -9.08 -19.51 1.45
C ALA A 120 -7.68 -19.63 0.84
N ARG A 121 -6.82 -20.42 1.48
CA ARG A 121 -5.45 -20.66 0.98
C ARG A 121 -5.53 -21.34 -0.39
N PRO A 122 -4.80 -20.86 -1.40
CA PRO A 122 -4.73 -21.55 -2.68
C PRO A 122 -4.13 -22.95 -2.48
N GLU A 123 -4.65 -23.94 -3.19
CA GLU A 123 -3.98 -25.24 -3.25
C GLU A 123 -2.65 -25.09 -3.99
N PRO A 124 -1.54 -25.59 -3.43
CA PRO A 124 -0.25 -25.58 -4.12
C PRO A 124 -0.37 -26.31 -5.47
N THR A 125 -0.08 -25.58 -6.54
CA THR A 125 -0.03 -26.06 -7.92
C THR A 125 1.40 -26.42 -8.29
N ALA A 126 1.61 -26.89 -9.52
CA ALA A 126 2.92 -27.10 -10.14
C ALA A 126 3.92 -25.94 -9.86
N PRO A 127 5.23 -26.24 -9.85
CA PRO A 127 6.27 -25.26 -9.55
C PRO A 127 6.21 -24.03 -10.46
N PRO A 128 6.70 -22.87 -9.98
CA PRO A 128 6.56 -21.61 -10.69
C PRO A 128 7.23 -21.68 -12.08
N PRO A 129 6.64 -21.05 -13.11
CA PRO A 129 7.21 -21.06 -14.45
C PRO A 129 8.58 -20.38 -14.46
N GLY A 130 9.57 -21.08 -15.02
CA GLY A 130 10.98 -20.63 -15.05
C GLY A 130 11.70 -20.72 -13.70
N GLY A 131 11.10 -21.35 -12.69
CA GLY A 131 11.65 -21.44 -11.35
C GLY A 131 11.60 -20.13 -10.55
N VAL A 132 12.07 -20.23 -9.31
CA VAL A 132 12.32 -19.10 -8.41
C VAL A 132 13.68 -19.32 -7.77
N ASP A 133 14.56 -18.32 -7.87
CA ASP A 133 15.85 -18.38 -7.20
C ASP A 133 15.79 -17.86 -5.76
N ASP A 134 16.82 -18.12 -4.97
CA ASP A 134 16.87 -17.73 -3.55
C ASP A 134 16.67 -16.23 -3.32
N THR A 135 17.11 -15.39 -4.26
CA THR A 135 16.91 -13.94 -4.12
C THR A 135 15.47 -13.57 -4.40
N GLU A 136 14.85 -14.15 -5.42
CA GLU A 136 13.42 -13.96 -5.70
C GLU A 136 12.55 -14.47 -4.55
N THR A 137 12.90 -15.60 -3.94
CA THR A 137 12.27 -16.11 -2.72
C THR A 137 12.39 -15.10 -1.57
N LYS A 138 13.58 -14.54 -1.32
CA LYS A 138 13.79 -13.49 -0.32
C LYS A 138 12.97 -12.23 -0.61
N ILE A 139 12.86 -11.83 -1.88
CA ILE A 139 12.05 -10.68 -2.30
C ILE A 139 10.57 -10.94 -1.98
N LEU A 140 10.04 -12.11 -2.35
CA LEU A 140 8.65 -12.48 -2.13
C LEU A 140 8.30 -12.52 -0.64
N TRP A 141 9.14 -13.15 0.17
CA TRP A 141 8.97 -13.16 1.63
C TRP A 141 9.03 -11.76 2.21
N SER A 142 10.00 -10.94 1.79
CA SER A 142 10.11 -9.58 2.31
C SER A 142 8.91 -8.71 1.91
N LEU A 143 8.35 -8.89 0.70
CA LEU A 143 7.07 -8.24 0.34
C LEU A 143 5.91 -8.76 1.21
N ALA A 144 5.79 -10.08 1.38
CA ALA A 144 4.75 -10.69 2.20
C ALA A 144 4.76 -10.16 3.64
N LEU A 145 5.97 -9.96 4.19
CA LEU A 145 6.22 -9.42 5.53
C LEU A 145 6.26 -7.88 5.59
N ASP A 146 5.64 -7.20 4.63
CA ASP A 146 5.44 -5.74 4.60
C ASP A 146 6.73 -4.92 4.42
N GLY A 147 7.78 -5.49 3.83
CA GLY A 147 9.01 -4.78 3.51
C GLY A 147 8.82 -3.74 2.39
N THR A 148 9.40 -2.54 2.57
CA THR A 148 9.46 -1.53 1.51
C THR A 148 10.50 -1.94 0.46
N TYR A 149 10.34 -1.50 -0.79
CA TYR A 149 11.34 -1.81 -1.83
C TYR A 149 12.76 -1.38 -1.48
N ALA A 150 12.95 -0.34 -0.64
CA ALA A 150 14.26 0.08 -0.19
C ALA A 150 14.85 -0.92 0.84
N GLU A 151 14.06 -1.34 1.82
CA GLU A 151 14.44 -2.36 2.82
C GLU A 151 14.76 -3.69 2.13
N ILE A 152 13.91 -4.11 1.18
CA ILE A 152 14.12 -5.36 0.42
C ILE A 152 15.39 -5.26 -0.43
N ALA A 153 15.61 -4.13 -1.10
CA ALA A 153 16.81 -3.92 -1.91
C ALA A 153 18.08 -4.04 -1.07
N GLN A 154 18.09 -3.40 0.10
CA GLN A 154 19.19 -3.51 1.06
C GLN A 154 19.40 -4.96 1.53
N HIS A 155 18.33 -5.65 1.93
CA HIS A 155 18.40 -7.03 2.41
C HIS A 155 18.91 -8.00 1.34
N CYS A 156 18.61 -7.74 0.07
CA CYS A 156 19.07 -8.56 -1.06
C CYS A 156 20.43 -8.12 -1.63
N GLY A 157 21.06 -7.05 -1.11
CA GLY A 157 22.30 -6.50 -1.69
C GLY A 157 22.11 -5.92 -3.10
N LEU A 158 20.91 -5.42 -3.41
CA LEU A 158 20.54 -4.88 -4.71
C LEU A 158 20.37 -3.36 -4.67
N SER A 159 20.55 -2.71 -5.82
CA SER A 159 20.07 -1.32 -5.98
C SER A 159 18.54 -1.29 -6.04
N ARG A 160 17.94 -0.14 -5.72
CA ARG A 160 16.47 0.03 -5.81
C ARG A 160 15.93 -0.22 -7.22
N ASP A 161 16.69 0.15 -8.26
CA ASP A 161 16.28 -0.05 -9.65
C ASP A 161 16.43 -1.50 -10.09
N ALA A 162 17.50 -2.18 -9.67
CA ALA A 162 17.65 -3.62 -9.88
C ALA A 162 16.52 -4.40 -9.22
N MET A 163 16.15 -4.04 -7.98
CA MET A 163 15.01 -4.60 -7.26
C MET A 163 13.69 -4.43 -8.03
N LYS A 164 13.38 -3.20 -8.45
CA LYS A 164 12.17 -2.91 -9.25
C LYS A 164 12.15 -3.69 -10.56
N LYS A 165 13.28 -3.75 -11.27
CA LYS A 165 13.40 -4.52 -12.53
C LYS A 165 13.14 -6.00 -12.28
N ARG A 166 13.65 -6.54 -11.18
CA ARG A 166 13.45 -7.96 -10.82
C ARG A 166 12.01 -8.27 -10.45
N ILE A 167 11.36 -7.45 -9.62
CA ILE A 167 9.93 -7.61 -9.31
C ILE A 167 9.08 -7.53 -10.59
N ARG A 168 9.38 -6.60 -11.51
CA ARG A 168 8.68 -6.51 -12.80
C ARG A 168 8.89 -7.75 -13.67
N ALA A 169 10.11 -8.26 -13.75
CA ALA A 169 10.43 -9.47 -14.50
C ALA A 169 9.72 -10.70 -13.91
N LEU A 170 9.73 -10.83 -12.58
CA LEU A 170 9.04 -11.90 -11.86
C LEU A 170 7.52 -11.83 -12.11
N ARG A 171 6.93 -10.64 -12.01
CA ARG A 171 5.52 -10.41 -12.33
C ARG A 171 5.18 -10.79 -13.76
N ALA A 172 5.98 -10.36 -14.74
CA ALA A 172 5.76 -10.72 -16.13
C ALA A 172 5.86 -12.24 -16.35
N ARG A 173 6.85 -12.89 -15.73
CA ARG A 173 7.08 -14.33 -15.85
C ARG A 173 5.95 -15.16 -15.25
N TRP A 174 5.36 -14.70 -14.16
CA TRP A 174 4.26 -15.40 -13.47
C TRP A 174 2.86 -14.93 -13.88
N GLY A 175 2.74 -13.95 -14.79
CA GLY A 175 1.45 -13.38 -15.19
C GLY A 175 0.79 -12.54 -14.09
N ALA A 176 1.57 -11.96 -13.17
CA ALA A 176 1.06 -11.20 -12.05
C ALA A 176 0.76 -9.72 -12.42
N GLU A 177 -0.52 -9.39 -12.47
CA GLU A 177 -1.02 -8.04 -12.73
C GLU A 177 -0.50 -6.95 -11.78
N HIS A 178 -0.25 -7.28 -10.51
CA HIS A 178 0.28 -6.36 -9.48
C HIS A 178 0.81 -7.13 -8.27
N ASP A 179 1.46 -6.44 -7.33
CA ASP A 179 2.14 -7.09 -6.21
C ASP A 179 1.21 -7.94 -5.31
N PRO A 180 -0.03 -7.53 -4.97
CA PRO A 180 -0.98 -8.42 -4.30
C PRO A 180 -1.25 -9.73 -5.05
N HIS A 181 -1.39 -9.66 -6.38
CA HIS A 181 -1.56 -10.86 -7.21
C HIS A 181 -0.28 -11.71 -7.23
N LEU A 182 0.90 -11.07 -7.25
CA LEU A 182 2.18 -11.78 -7.14
C LEU A 182 2.28 -12.57 -5.83
N ILE A 183 1.84 -12.00 -4.71
CA ILE A 183 1.81 -12.71 -3.42
C ILE A 183 0.86 -13.92 -3.50
N ALA A 184 -0.34 -13.76 -4.06
CA ALA A 184 -1.27 -14.88 -4.22
C ALA A 184 -0.69 -16.01 -5.09
N LEU A 185 0.00 -15.67 -6.17
CA LEU A 185 0.73 -16.65 -7.00
C LEU A 185 1.89 -17.30 -6.23
N GLY A 186 2.59 -16.54 -5.39
CA GLY A 186 3.62 -17.10 -4.50
C GLY A 186 3.08 -18.17 -3.55
N TRP A 187 1.86 -17.98 -3.01
CA TRP A 187 1.15 -19.02 -2.24
C TRP A 187 0.75 -20.21 -3.11
N MET A 188 0.17 -19.94 -4.28
CA MET A 188 -0.25 -20.98 -5.22
C MET A 188 0.92 -21.82 -5.72
N PHE A 189 2.12 -21.26 -5.87
CA PHE A 189 3.32 -22.00 -6.26
C PHE A 189 4.08 -22.63 -5.08
N GLY A 190 3.56 -22.50 -3.85
CA GLY A 190 4.20 -23.04 -2.64
C GLY A 190 5.51 -22.34 -2.24
N VAL A 191 5.77 -21.15 -2.77
CA VAL A 191 6.95 -20.33 -2.40
C VAL A 191 6.69 -19.57 -1.10
N LEU A 192 5.44 -19.18 -0.89
CA LEU A 192 4.94 -18.58 0.35
C LEU A 192 3.99 -19.55 1.03
N ASP A 193 4.04 -19.56 2.36
CA ASP A 193 3.16 -20.37 3.20
C ASP A 193 2.88 -19.66 4.54
N ALA A 194 2.30 -20.38 5.50
CA ALA A 194 1.96 -19.83 6.81
C ALA A 194 3.15 -19.78 7.79
N SER A 195 4.34 -20.26 7.42
CA SER A 195 5.46 -20.45 8.35
C SER A 195 6.03 -19.15 8.94
N HIS A 196 5.90 -18.01 8.25
CA HIS A 196 6.48 -16.73 8.69
C HIS A 196 5.45 -15.76 9.31
N GLY A 197 4.21 -16.19 9.55
CA GLY A 197 3.18 -15.37 10.20
C GLY A 197 2.83 -14.09 9.44
N THR A 198 2.20 -13.11 10.10
CA THR A 198 1.95 -11.79 9.50
C THR A 198 3.10 -10.85 9.82
N GLY A 199 3.52 -10.01 8.86
CA GLY A 199 4.58 -9.01 9.05
C GLY A 199 4.25 -8.03 10.18
N SER A 200 4.71 -8.34 11.38
CA SER A 200 4.78 -7.43 12.51
C SER A 200 6.19 -7.52 13.04
N HIS A 201 6.92 -6.43 12.86
CA HIS A 201 8.23 -6.11 13.44
C HIS A 201 8.49 -6.88 14.74
N GLN A 202 9.28 -7.96 14.67
CA GLN A 202 10.07 -8.41 15.81
C GLN A 202 11.45 -7.78 15.60
N VAL A 203 11.62 -6.55 16.11
CA VAL A 203 12.95 -6.06 16.44
C VAL A 203 13.33 -6.81 17.71
N THR A 204 14.28 -7.73 17.59
CA THR A 204 15.11 -8.16 18.72
C THR A 204 16.37 -7.32 18.74
#